data_AF-A0A3D2I9B4-F1
#
_entry.id   AF-A0A3D2I9B4-F1
#
_cell.length_a   1.000
_cell.length_b   1.000
_cell.length_c   1.000
_cell.angle_alpha   90.00
_cell.angle_beta   90.00
_cell.angle_gamma   90.00
#
_symmetry.space_group_name_H-M   'P 1'
#
loop_
_entity.id
_entity.type
_entity.pdbx_description
1 polymer ?
#
loop_
_entity_poly.entity_id
_entity_poly.type
_entity_poly.pdbx_seq_one_letter_code
_entity_poly.pdbx_strand_id
1 'polypeptide(L)'
;KFMKKDSAEGAAATSVVTQLALSHPDVSFKLLRDGQEVLHTPGDGQLLSAVYAALGRDFARSLLPVDGAGGDVRVSGFVTSPAAGHGTRGRQLFFVNGRLVKSQLLTAAVEEAYRNRLLKGKFPGCVLHI
;
A
#
# COMPACT_ATOMS: atom_id res chain seq x y z
N LYS A 1 -2.81 -8.39 -30.87
CA LYS A 1 -3.69 -7.53 -30.04
C LYS A 1 -3.19 -7.62 -28.59
N PHE A 2 -2.83 -6.51 -27.94
CA PHE A 2 -2.12 -6.51 -26.64
C PHE A 2 -3.01 -6.33 -25.41
N MET A 3 -4.24 -5.84 -25.59
CA MET A 3 -5.19 -5.67 -24.48
C MET A 3 -5.63 -7.02 -23.92
N LYS A 4 -5.69 -7.10 -22.59
CA LYS A 4 -6.28 -8.23 -21.89
C LYS A 4 -7.80 -8.11 -21.87
N LYS A 5 -8.45 -8.93 -21.04
CA LYS A 5 -9.89 -8.82 -20.75
C LYS A 5 -10.16 -7.51 -19.99
N ASP A 6 -11.32 -6.90 -20.23
CA ASP A 6 -11.74 -5.64 -19.59
C ASP A 6 -11.64 -5.67 -18.07
N SER A 7 -11.91 -6.82 -17.43
CA SER A 7 -11.75 -6.98 -15.99
C SER A 7 -10.30 -6.81 -15.51
N ALA A 8 -9.33 -7.29 -16.30
CA ALA A 8 -7.91 -7.20 -15.98
C ALA A 8 -7.39 -5.77 -16.19
N GLU A 9 -7.81 -5.11 -17.26
CA GLU A 9 -7.47 -3.70 -17.52
C GLU A 9 -8.11 -2.78 -16.47
N GLY A 10 -9.37 -3.03 -16.10
CA GLY A 10 -10.05 -2.31 -15.02
C GLY A 10 -9.34 -2.46 -13.67
N ALA A 11 -8.88 -3.68 -13.33
CA ALA A 11 -8.09 -3.89 -12.12
C ALA A 11 -6.73 -3.17 -12.17
N ALA A 12 -6.09 -3.11 -13.34
CA ALA A 12 -4.86 -2.36 -13.53
C ALA A 12 -5.09 -0.85 -13.33
N ALA A 13 -6.16 -0.29 -13.91
CA ALA A 13 -6.53 1.12 -13.72
C ALA A 13 -6.83 1.44 -12.24
N THR A 14 -7.63 0.60 -11.57
CA THR A 14 -7.90 0.76 -10.12
C THR A 14 -6.61 0.72 -9.32
N SER A 15 -5.70 -0.20 -9.62
CA SER A 15 -4.40 -0.29 -8.94
C SER A 15 -3.58 0.98 -9.09
N VAL A 16 -3.54 1.59 -10.27
CA VAL A 16 -2.84 2.86 -10.50
C VAL A 16 -3.46 3.99 -9.67
N VAL A 17 -4.79 4.14 -9.67
CA VAL A 17 -5.45 5.20 -8.88
C VAL A 17 -5.25 4.97 -7.37
N THR A 18 -5.31 3.72 -6.90
CA THR A 18 -4.98 3.37 -5.51
C THR A 18 -3.56 3.79 -5.16
N GLN A 19 -2.57 3.52 -6.02
CA GLN A 19 -1.17 3.91 -5.78
C GLN A 19 -1.01 5.43 -5.70
N LEU A 20 -1.67 6.17 -6.58
CA LEU A 20 -1.64 7.64 -6.57
C LEU A 20 -2.26 8.20 -5.27
N ALA A 21 -3.41 7.67 -4.86
CA ALA A 21 -4.11 8.08 -3.65
C ALA A 21 -3.33 7.80 -2.37
N LEU A 22 -2.61 6.68 -2.33
CA LEU A 22 -1.73 6.35 -1.19
C LEU A 22 -0.46 7.20 -1.18
N SER A 23 0.06 7.54 -2.36
CA SER A 23 1.25 8.38 -2.46
C SER A 23 1.00 9.86 -2.13
N HIS A 24 -0.23 10.35 -2.35
CA HIS A 24 -0.63 11.74 -2.15
C HIS A 24 -1.93 11.79 -1.34
N PRO A 25 -1.88 11.50 -0.02
CA PRO A 25 -3.06 11.44 0.83
C PRO A 25 -3.76 12.80 1.01
N ASP A 26 -3.10 13.89 0.60
CA ASP A 26 -3.62 15.26 0.52
C ASP A 26 -4.52 15.52 -0.70
N VAL A 27 -4.58 14.58 -1.66
CA VAL A 27 -5.41 14.68 -2.86
C VAL A 27 -6.57 13.69 -2.79
N SER A 28 -7.79 14.18 -3.02
CA SER A 28 -8.98 13.34 -3.11
C SER A 28 -9.04 12.65 -4.47
N PHE A 29 -9.09 11.32 -4.48
CA PHE A 29 -9.25 10.54 -5.71
C PHE A 29 -10.62 9.89 -5.74
N LYS A 30 -11.30 9.96 -6.89
CA LYS A 30 -12.56 9.27 -7.14
C LYS A 30 -12.48 8.51 -8.46
N LEU A 31 -12.69 7.20 -8.39
CA LEU A 31 -12.74 6.32 -9.57
C LEU A 31 -14.14 5.76 -9.74
N LEU A 32 -14.71 6.00 -10.91
CA LEU A 32 -15.98 5.45 -11.36
C LEU A 32 -15.69 4.42 -12.45
N ARG A 33 -16.36 3.27 -12.37
CA ARG A 33 -16.32 2.26 -13.42
C ARG A 33 -17.74 1.77 -13.67
N ASP A 34 -18.17 1.82 -14.93
CA ASP A 34 -19.51 1.40 -15.34
C ASP A 34 -20.62 2.10 -14.52
N GLY A 35 -20.40 3.39 -14.19
CA GLY A 35 -21.30 4.21 -13.38
C GLY A 35 -21.25 3.94 -11.86
N GLN A 36 -20.46 2.97 -11.41
CA GLN A 36 -20.31 2.63 -9.99
C GLN A 36 -19.03 3.20 -9.41
N GLU A 37 -19.11 3.74 -8.19
CA GLU A 37 -17.93 4.21 -7.44
C GLU A 37 -17.14 3.00 -6.93
N VAL A 38 -15.91 2.84 -7.42
CA VAL A 38 -15.03 1.72 -7.04
C VAL A 38 -13.94 2.11 -6.05
N LEU A 39 -13.60 3.40 -6.00
CA LEU A 39 -12.63 3.95 -5.05
C LEU A 39 -12.96 5.42 -4.82
N HIS A 40 -12.91 5.84 -3.56
CA HIS A 40 -12.97 7.24 -3.18
C HIS A 40 -12.12 7.47 -1.93
N THR A 41 -11.07 8.28 -2.03
CA THR A 41 -10.21 8.67 -0.89
C THR A 41 -10.46 10.12 -0.51
N PRO A 42 -10.39 10.47 0.79
CA PRO A 42 -10.87 11.77 1.27
C PRO A 42 -9.96 12.96 0.92
N GLY A 43 -8.66 12.74 0.67
CA GLY A 43 -7.72 13.85 0.44
C GLY A 43 -7.50 14.72 1.67
N ASP A 44 -7.61 14.16 2.88
CA ASP A 44 -7.52 14.88 4.16
C ASP A 44 -6.07 15.04 4.66
N GLY A 45 -5.08 14.62 3.87
CA GLY A 45 -3.67 14.61 4.23
C GLY A 45 -3.25 13.44 5.13
N GLN A 46 -4.19 12.58 5.55
CA GLN A 46 -3.90 11.47 6.45
C GLN A 46 -3.73 10.16 5.67
N LEU A 47 -2.51 9.62 5.69
CA LEU A 47 -2.20 8.35 5.02
C LEU A 47 -3.10 7.21 5.49
N LEU A 48 -3.41 7.13 6.79
CA LEU A 48 -4.25 6.06 7.33
C LEU A 48 -5.70 6.15 6.79
N SER A 49 -6.24 7.35 6.60
CA SER A 49 -7.55 7.57 5.96
C SER A 49 -7.56 7.07 4.52
N ALA A 50 -6.51 7.40 3.74
CA ALA A 50 -6.35 6.90 2.38
C ALA A 50 -6.23 5.37 2.33
N VAL A 51 -5.46 4.77 3.26
CA VAL A 51 -5.33 3.31 3.37
C VAL A 51 -6.65 2.65 3.73
N TYR A 52 -7.40 3.21 4.67
CA TYR A 52 -8.71 2.70 5.05
C TYR A 52 -9.67 2.67 3.86
N ALA A 53 -9.72 3.76 3.09
CA ALA A 53 -10.57 3.88 1.93
C ALA A 53 -10.13 2.98 0.77
N ALA A 54 -8.82 2.86 0.51
CA ALA A 54 -8.30 2.19 -0.68
C ALA A 54 -8.00 0.69 -0.50
N LEU A 55 -7.57 0.28 0.69
CA LEU A 55 -7.14 -1.10 1.00
C LEU A 55 -8.07 -1.80 1.99
N GLY A 56 -9.06 -1.08 2.52
CA GLY A 56 -10.13 -1.60 3.36
C GLY A 56 -9.83 -1.54 4.86
N ARG A 57 -10.93 -1.56 5.63
CA ARG A 57 -10.95 -1.43 7.09
C ARG A 57 -10.03 -2.42 7.80
N ASP A 58 -10.09 -3.71 7.44
CA ASP A 58 -9.36 -4.75 8.16
C ASP A 58 -7.85 -4.61 8.01
N PHE A 59 -7.40 -4.20 6.83
CA PHE A 59 -5.98 -3.90 6.62
C PHE A 59 -5.58 -2.68 7.45
N ALA A 60 -6.31 -1.56 7.35
CA ALA A 60 -6.00 -0.34 8.09
C ALA A 60 -5.95 -0.55 9.61
N ARG A 61 -6.87 -1.33 10.18
CA ARG A 61 -6.89 -1.65 11.62
C ARG A 61 -5.72 -2.52 12.08
N SER A 62 -5.10 -3.24 11.17
CA SER A 62 -3.96 -4.10 11.49
C SER A 62 -2.63 -3.36 11.51
N LEU A 63 -2.62 -2.08 11.11
CA LEU A 63 -1.39 -1.33 10.90
C LEU A 63 -0.83 -0.74 12.19
N LEU A 64 0.50 -0.72 12.25
CA LEU A 64 1.32 -0.06 13.26
C LEU A 64 2.11 1.06 12.58
N PRO A 65 2.19 2.25 13.18
CA PRO A 65 2.92 3.37 12.62
C PRO A 65 4.43 3.11 12.62
N VAL A 66 5.11 3.65 11.62
CA VAL A 66 6.57 3.67 11.49
C VAL A 66 7.00 5.11 11.22
N ASP A 67 8.01 5.56 11.97
CA ASP A 67 8.76 6.78 11.69
C ASP A 67 10.20 6.56 12.15
N GLY A 68 11.14 6.62 11.22
CA GLY A 68 12.55 6.39 11.49
C GLY A 68 13.42 7.09 10.46
N ALA A 69 14.64 7.46 10.85
CA ALA A 69 15.59 8.12 9.97
C ALA A 69 17.00 7.54 10.18
N GLY A 70 17.82 7.58 9.13
CA GLY A 70 19.21 7.15 9.17
C GLY A 70 19.98 7.73 8.00
N GLY A 71 21.08 8.45 8.28
CA GLY A 71 21.77 9.25 7.27
C GLY A 71 20.81 10.27 6.65
N ASP A 72 20.81 10.34 5.32
CA ASP A 72 19.95 11.25 4.54
C ASP A 72 18.58 10.64 4.20
N VAL A 73 18.22 9.49 4.77
CA VAL A 73 16.98 8.76 4.47
C VAL A 73 16.03 8.81 5.66
N ARG A 74 14.76 9.13 5.40
CA ARG A 74 13.66 9.01 6.37
C ARG A 74 12.64 8.02 5.84
N VAL A 75 12.13 7.17 6.71
CA VAL A 75 11.05 6.24 6.41
C VAL A 75 9.89 6.53 7.33
N SER A 76 8.71 6.71 6.75
CA SER A 76 7.46 6.92 7.48
C SER A 76 6.34 6.08 6.91
N GLY A 77 5.26 5.88 7.67
CA GLY A 77 4.05 5.22 7.19
C GLY A 77 3.62 4.10 8.12
N PHE A 78 3.28 2.95 7.55
CA PHE A 78 2.63 1.87 8.29
C PHE A 78 3.09 0.47 7.87
N VAL A 79 3.08 -0.45 8.83
CA VAL A 79 3.31 -1.89 8.63
C VAL A 79 2.26 -2.71 9.35
N THR A 80 1.91 -3.89 8.85
CA THR A 80 0.95 -4.78 9.52
C THR A 80 1.50 -5.33 10.82
N SER A 81 0.70 -5.44 11.87
CA SER A 81 1.09 -6.17 13.07
C SER A 81 1.53 -7.60 12.71
N PRO A 82 2.47 -8.21 13.46
CA PRO A 82 2.91 -9.58 13.19
C PRO A 82 1.78 -10.63 13.17
N ALA A 83 0.69 -10.37 13.91
CA ALA A 83 -0.50 -11.23 13.90
C ALA A 83 -1.28 -11.17 12.58
N ALA A 84 -1.09 -10.14 11.76
CA ALA A 84 -1.86 -9.85 10.54
C ALA A 84 -1.10 -10.15 9.25
N GLY A 85 -0.28 -11.21 9.22
CA GLY A 85 0.46 -11.62 8.03
C GLY A 85 -0.43 -12.05 6.85
N HIS A 86 0.01 -11.75 5.62
CA HIS A 86 -0.75 -12.00 4.39
C HIS A 86 -0.19 -13.16 3.57
N GLY A 87 -1.04 -13.85 2.81
CA GLY A 87 -0.59 -14.96 1.94
C GLY A 87 0.15 -14.51 0.68
N THR A 88 0.25 -13.20 0.43
CA THR A 88 0.93 -12.63 -0.75
C THR A 88 1.72 -11.38 -0.35
N ARG A 89 2.74 -11.05 -1.16
CA ARG A 89 3.51 -9.79 -1.06
C ARG A 89 2.82 -8.60 -1.72
N GLY A 90 1.61 -8.78 -2.26
CA GLY A 90 0.91 -7.74 -3.02
C GLY A 90 0.54 -6.50 -2.20
N ARG A 91 0.63 -6.58 -0.86
CA ARG A 91 0.39 -5.48 0.08
C ARG A 91 1.68 -4.81 0.56
N GLN A 92 2.81 -5.06 -0.08
CA GLN A 92 4.05 -4.31 0.18
C GLN A 92 4.11 -3.13 -0.78
N LEU A 93 3.79 -1.94 -0.30
CA LEU A 93 3.76 -0.70 -1.07
C LEU A 93 4.85 0.22 -0.55
N PHE A 94 5.80 0.54 -1.42
CA PHE A 94 6.90 1.44 -1.13
C PHE A 94 6.81 2.65 -2.06
N PHE A 95 6.85 3.85 -1.48
CA PHE A 95 6.87 5.11 -2.20
C PHE A 95 8.21 5.78 -1.95
N VAL A 96 8.99 6.02 -3.00
CA VAL A 96 10.25 6.77 -2.92
C VAL A 96 10.01 8.13 -3.55
N ASN A 97 10.14 9.21 -2.77
CA ASN A 97 9.85 10.57 -3.22
C ASN A 97 8.47 10.67 -3.94
N GLY A 98 7.44 10.04 -3.38
CA GLY A 98 6.08 10.06 -3.93
C GLY A 98 5.87 9.19 -5.18
N ARG A 99 6.75 8.23 -5.47
CA ARG A 99 6.58 7.29 -6.58
C ARG A 99 6.57 5.86 -6.08
N LEU A 100 5.60 5.06 -6.52
CA LEU A 100 5.60 3.64 -6.23
C LEU A 100 6.84 2.97 -6.83
N VAL A 101 7.59 2.26 -5.99
CA VAL A 101 8.76 1.48 -6.40
C VAL A 101 8.56 0.01 -6.04
N LYS A 102 8.81 -0.87 -7.02
CA LYS A 102 8.99 -2.30 -6.76
C LYS A 102 10.48 -2.57 -6.57
N SER A 103 10.88 -2.91 -5.34
CA SER A 103 12.28 -3.15 -5.00
C SER A 103 12.43 -4.44 -4.19
N GLN A 104 13.25 -5.35 -4.70
CA GLN A 104 13.60 -6.57 -3.97
C GLN A 104 14.34 -6.26 -2.67
N LEU A 105 15.16 -5.19 -2.65
CA LEU A 105 15.86 -4.75 -1.46
C LEU A 105 14.90 -4.31 -0.35
N LEU A 106 13.90 -3.49 -0.69
CA LEU A 106 12.91 -3.01 0.28
C LEU A 106 12.01 -4.15 0.79
N THR A 107 11.60 -5.06 -0.11
CA THR A 107 10.90 -6.29 0.25
C THR A 107 11.72 -7.16 1.20
N ALA A 108 13.01 -7.38 0.91
CA ALA A 108 13.88 -8.17 1.79
C ALA A 108 14.08 -7.49 3.14
N ALA A 109 14.24 -6.16 3.19
CA ALA A 109 14.40 -5.41 4.42
C ALA A 109 13.16 -5.51 5.34
N VAL A 110 11.95 -5.35 4.79
CA VAL A 110 10.72 -5.51 5.60
C VAL A 110 10.52 -6.95 6.02
N GLU A 111 10.81 -7.94 5.17
CA GLU A 111 10.70 -9.35 5.55
C GLU A 111 11.71 -9.74 6.63
N GLU A 112 12.92 -9.19 6.56
CA GLU A 112 13.95 -9.38 7.58
C GLU A 112 13.54 -8.80 8.94
N ALA A 113 12.94 -7.60 8.94
CA ALA A 113 12.38 -7.01 10.16
C ALA A 113 11.27 -7.87 10.79
N TYR A 114 10.64 -8.77 10.02
CA TYR A 114 9.61 -9.70 10.46
C TYR A 114 10.10 -11.14 10.65
N ARG A 115 11.42 -11.38 10.54
CA ARG A 115 12.01 -12.71 10.74
C ARG A 115 11.56 -13.31 12.08
N ASN A 116 11.08 -14.55 12.04
CA ASN A 116 10.55 -15.30 13.19
C ASN A 116 9.33 -14.67 13.89
N ARG A 117 8.69 -13.65 13.30
CA ARG A 117 7.48 -13.01 13.84
C ARG A 117 6.20 -13.38 13.09
N LEU A 118 6.33 -13.92 11.88
CA LEU A 118 5.22 -14.34 11.02
C LEU A 118 5.10 -15.86 10.95
N LEU A 119 3.86 -16.33 10.76
CA LEU A 119 3.60 -17.72 10.40
C LEU A 119 4.25 -18.06 9.06
N LYS A 120 4.64 -19.33 8.89
CA LYS A 120 5.23 -19.83 7.64
C LYS A 120 4.30 -19.55 6.45
N GLY A 121 4.87 -19.02 5.36
CA GLY A 121 4.12 -18.67 4.15
C GLY A 121 3.28 -17.38 4.27
N LYS A 122 3.49 -16.59 5.32
CA LYS A 122 2.92 -15.24 5.44
C LYS A 122 3.98 -14.17 5.22
N PHE A 123 3.53 -13.03 4.70
CA PHE A 123 4.35 -11.86 4.38
C PHE A 123 3.79 -10.64 5.09
N PRO A 124 4.65 -9.68 5.50
CA PRO A 124 4.18 -8.42 6.06
C PRO A 124 3.53 -7.58 4.95
N GLY A 125 2.47 -6.84 5.31
CA GLY A 125 1.97 -5.74 4.50
C GLY A 125 2.58 -4.42 4.98
N CYS A 126 2.74 -3.46 4.07
CA CYS A 126 3.24 -2.14 4.40
C CYS A 126 2.80 -1.09 3.40
N VAL A 127 2.76 0.15 3.88
CA VAL A 127 2.60 1.38 3.09
C VAL A 127 3.65 2.35 3.63
N LEU A 128 4.83 2.36 2.99
CA LEU A 128 6.00 3.10 3.47
C LEU A 128 6.41 4.18 2.48
N HIS A 129 6.65 5.37 3.00
CA HIS A 129 7.20 6.52 2.29
C HIS A 129 8.66 6.70 2.69
N ILE A 130 9.53 6.74 1.69
CA ILE A 130 10.99 6.81 1.76
C ILE A 130 11.47 8.04 0.98
#